data_AF-A0ABD2MND0-F1
#
_entry.id   AF-A0ABD2MND0-F1
#
_cell.length_a   1.000
_cell.length_b   1.000
_cell.length_c   1.000
_cell.angle_alpha   90.00
_cell.angle_beta   90.00
_cell.angle_gamma   90.00
#
_symmetry.space_group_name_H-M   'P 1'
#
loop_
_entity.id
_entity.type
_entity.pdbx_description
1 polymer ?
#
loop_
_entity_poly.entity_id
_entity_poly.type
_entity_poly.pdbx_seq_one_letter_code
_entity_poly.pdbx_strand_id
1 'polypeptide(L)'
;MLVIPVCRNVRFLSRYGCISFDRDHMAVGMEPTIDPQLQHLSGYRSELQERALVISLQMFNLILERCVSLLDEHLVSKPENLNAVSMDTQVLLPPIKIWCDWMLCHSSVWNPPPSTQDFKVGTPGDAWSRLATLINLLAQFDQSASSVFETELLEGYEQLRLPEDNVLSGFTPLMVNVDEPTYVPKNYDLETAQFVLRLNKLLFFGTEFLCGLEPPVLKLEIDNDFREYVSVVSSSNSRDSPPSVTEMRINNEVLLESFSEDEQDLKKDSLSEDTSSEIRDLLNRKEELERRNKSHDLHMERVKKILSQSVISVHIDILPKYLVPDTNCFIDHLDRIGTIIKTPNSPYTIMVPIVVLGELEGLGRGGKSPVPGTRSSLNPEHVKKVGESARMALNFLKKRHPNVKCVTTKGAIFNSTTFTTEDDTTSNCVAKNDDKILITCLNLSKTHGKEQTSTDGEPRQLFREIVLLTDDRNLRVKALSSDVPVRELPDFMKWAGLG
;
A
#
# COMPACT_ATOMS: atom_id res chain seq x y z
N MET A 1 -6.88 20.93 20.30
CA MET A 1 -6.42 19.58 20.72
C MET A 1 -6.68 18.47 19.68
N LEU A 2 -7.44 18.73 18.60
CA LEU A 2 -7.69 17.80 17.47
C LEU A 2 -6.73 17.95 16.26
N VAL A 3 -5.85 18.96 16.27
CA VAL A 3 -4.76 19.11 15.27
C VAL A 3 -3.65 18.08 15.48
N ILE A 4 -3.51 17.55 16.71
CA ILE A 4 -2.46 16.58 17.09
C ILE A 4 -2.70 15.19 16.47
N PRO A 5 -3.93 14.65 16.42
CA PRO A 5 -4.25 13.44 15.66
C PRO A 5 -3.92 13.57 14.17
N VAL A 6 -4.31 14.66 13.50
CA VAL A 6 -4.01 14.85 12.07
C VAL A 6 -2.51 15.01 11.83
N CYS A 7 -1.80 15.80 12.64
CA CYS A 7 -0.33 15.87 12.56
C CYS A 7 0.34 14.50 12.84
N ARG A 8 -0.19 13.70 13.77
CA ARG A 8 0.28 12.33 14.01
C ARG A 8 -0.05 11.41 12.84
N ASN A 9 -1.17 11.62 12.14
CA ASN A 9 -1.62 10.82 11.00
C ASN A 9 -0.83 11.13 9.74
N VAL A 10 -0.55 12.40 9.43
CA VAL A 10 0.32 12.74 8.29
C VAL A 10 1.79 12.44 8.62
N ARG A 11 2.21 12.56 9.89
CA ARG A 11 3.49 11.98 10.34
C ARG A 11 3.51 10.45 10.29
N PHE A 12 2.39 9.77 10.50
CA PHE A 12 2.28 8.31 10.36
C PHE A 12 2.48 7.92 8.90
N LEU A 13 1.80 8.58 7.95
CA LEU A 13 2.02 8.39 6.51
C LEU A 13 3.46 8.75 6.07
N SER A 14 4.04 9.82 6.62
CA SER A 14 5.43 10.23 6.37
C SER A 14 6.47 9.24 6.91
N ARG A 15 6.22 8.60 8.06
CA ARG A 15 7.16 7.65 8.71
C ARG A 15 7.17 6.27 8.05
N TYR A 16 6.19 5.95 7.20
CA TYR A 16 6.06 4.67 6.49
C TYR A 16 6.30 4.76 4.97
N GLY A 17 6.94 5.84 4.49
CA GLY A 17 7.73 5.78 3.25
C GLY A 17 7.21 6.51 2.01
N CYS A 18 6.52 7.65 2.11
CA CYS A 18 6.19 8.43 0.90
C CYS A 18 7.18 9.54 0.49
N ILE A 19 8.05 10.11 1.36
CA ILE A 19 9.10 11.08 0.94
C ILE A 19 10.29 11.02 1.91
N SER A 20 11.53 10.97 1.37
CA SER A 20 12.80 11.09 2.10
C SER A 20 13.25 12.56 2.19
N PHE A 21 13.74 12.99 3.35
CA PHE A 21 14.63 14.15 3.48
C PHE A 21 15.72 13.83 4.49
N ASP A 22 16.97 13.77 4.04
CA ASP A 22 18.04 14.47 4.75
C ASP A 22 19.20 14.87 3.81
N ARG A 23 19.61 16.13 3.92
CA ARG A 23 20.82 16.68 3.29
C ARG A 23 22.00 16.26 4.17
N ASP A 24 22.95 15.58 3.53
CA ASP A 24 24.28 15.24 4.04
C ASP A 24 24.34 14.16 5.13
N HIS A 25 24.65 12.94 4.66
CA HIS A 25 25.09 11.76 5.39
C HIS A 25 24.00 10.84 5.99
N MET A 26 23.41 10.00 5.13
CA MET A 26 23.30 8.53 5.32
C MET A 26 22.79 7.88 4.03
N ALA A 27 23.70 7.64 3.08
CA ALA A 27 23.50 6.62 2.07
C ALA A 27 23.78 5.26 2.73
N VAL A 28 22.74 4.48 3.05
CA VAL A 28 22.66 3.01 2.96
C VAL A 28 21.25 2.59 3.44
N GLY A 29 20.46 2.04 2.52
CA GLY A 29 19.51 0.98 2.86
C GLY A 29 18.01 1.31 2.83
N MET A 30 17.48 1.68 1.67
CA MET A 30 16.13 1.27 1.22
C MET A 30 16.08 1.30 -0.31
N GLU A 31 16.73 0.33 -0.95
CA GLU A 31 16.22 -0.17 -2.23
C GLU A 31 15.08 -1.13 -1.87
N PRO A 32 13.84 -0.84 -2.27
CA PRO A 32 12.81 -1.85 -2.20
C PRO A 32 13.22 -2.98 -3.14
N THR A 33 13.02 -4.24 -2.72
CA THR A 33 12.97 -5.39 -3.64
C THR A 33 11.69 -5.31 -4.45
N ILE A 34 11.58 -4.25 -5.23
CA ILE A 34 10.63 -4.03 -6.30
C ILE A 34 11.52 -4.01 -7.53
N ASP A 35 11.13 -4.75 -8.56
CA ASP A 35 11.75 -4.66 -9.87
C ASP A 35 12.00 -3.17 -10.19
N PRO A 36 13.23 -2.72 -10.51
CA PRO A 36 13.50 -1.31 -10.84
C PRO A 36 12.57 -0.76 -11.94
N GLN A 37 11.92 -1.65 -12.70
CA GLN A 37 10.90 -1.34 -13.69
C GLN A 37 9.52 -0.99 -13.11
N LEU A 38 9.17 -1.48 -11.90
CA LEU A 38 7.88 -1.26 -11.24
C LEU A 38 7.79 0.06 -10.45
N GLN A 39 8.92 0.63 -10.04
CA GLN A 39 8.94 1.96 -9.39
C GLN A 39 8.52 3.10 -10.34
N HIS A 40 8.56 2.86 -11.65
CA HIS A 40 8.20 3.83 -12.68
C HIS A 40 6.74 3.70 -13.16
N LEU A 41 5.97 2.74 -12.64
CA LEU A 41 4.55 2.57 -12.98
C LEU A 41 3.67 3.48 -12.12
N SER A 42 2.96 4.41 -12.76
CA SER A 42 1.93 5.23 -12.11
C SER A 42 0.85 4.34 -11.47
N GLY A 43 0.63 4.50 -10.17
CA GLY A 43 -0.44 3.79 -9.44
C GLY A 43 -0.01 2.52 -8.69
N TYR A 44 1.27 2.13 -8.71
CA TYR A 44 1.75 1.05 -7.84
C TYR A 44 1.78 1.49 -6.38
N ARG A 45 1.01 0.81 -5.51
CA ARG A 45 1.01 0.99 -4.06
C ARG A 45 1.48 -0.30 -3.39
N SER A 46 2.44 -0.18 -2.48
CA SER A 46 2.81 -1.33 -1.63
C SER A 46 1.64 -1.70 -0.72
N GLU A 47 1.54 -2.96 -0.29
CA GLU A 47 0.49 -3.40 0.64
C GLU A 47 0.49 -2.59 1.95
N LEU A 48 1.67 -2.16 2.41
CA LEU A 48 1.80 -1.30 3.59
C LEU A 48 1.23 0.10 3.32
N GLN A 49 1.53 0.68 2.16
CA GLN A 49 1.02 1.98 1.73
C GLN A 49 -0.50 1.93 1.55
N GLU A 50 -1.02 0.85 0.95
CA GLU A 50 -2.45 0.61 0.80
C GLU A 50 -3.16 0.56 2.16
N ARG A 51 -2.64 -0.23 3.11
CA ARG A 51 -3.22 -0.35 4.46
C ARG A 51 -3.12 0.94 5.25
N ALA A 52 -1.99 1.64 5.17
CA ALA A 52 -1.82 2.93 5.83
C ALA A 52 -2.82 3.95 5.30
N LEU A 53 -3.01 3.98 3.97
CA LEU A 53 -3.98 4.84 3.32
C LEU A 53 -5.41 4.47 3.74
N VAL A 54 -5.78 3.19 3.72
CA VAL A 54 -7.11 2.71 4.17
C VAL A 54 -7.41 3.11 5.61
N ILE A 55 -6.50 2.86 6.56
CA ILE A 55 -6.69 3.24 7.97
C ILE A 55 -6.86 4.74 8.10
N SER A 56 -6.03 5.51 7.40
CA SER A 56 -6.07 6.95 7.45
C SER A 56 -7.35 7.53 6.83
N LEU A 57 -7.85 6.92 5.75
CA LEU A 57 -9.12 7.26 5.11
C LEU A 57 -10.32 6.89 5.99
N GLN A 58 -10.24 5.81 6.78
CA GLN A 58 -11.27 5.49 7.78
C GLN A 58 -11.31 6.53 8.91
N MET A 59 -10.17 7.02 9.37
CA MET A 59 -10.14 8.11 10.35
C MET A 59 -10.72 9.40 9.78
N PHE A 60 -10.37 9.73 8.52
CA PHE A 60 -10.95 10.85 7.81
C PHE A 60 -12.47 10.70 7.65
N ASN A 61 -12.95 9.49 7.31
CA ASN A 61 -14.37 9.16 7.20
C ASN A 61 -15.15 9.48 8.48
N LEU A 62 -14.60 9.17 9.66
CA LEU A 62 -15.24 9.48 10.94
C LEU A 62 -15.30 10.99 11.23
N ILE A 63 -14.26 11.74 10.82
CA ILE A 63 -14.25 13.21 10.95
C ILE A 63 -15.31 13.82 10.02
N LEU A 64 -15.39 13.32 8.77
CA LEU A 64 -16.40 13.72 7.80
C LEU A 64 -17.81 13.41 8.30
N GLU A 65 -18.05 12.18 8.80
CA GLU A 65 -19.34 11.76 9.37
C GLU A 65 -19.83 12.74 10.43
N ARG A 66 -18.97 13.09 11.40
CA ARG A 66 -19.36 14.02 12.45
C ARG A 66 -19.57 15.44 11.93
N CYS A 67 -18.72 15.91 11.01
CA CYS A 67 -18.84 17.24 10.44
C CYS A 67 -20.13 17.40 9.62
N VAL A 68 -20.45 16.40 8.78
CA VAL A 68 -21.69 16.35 7.99
C VAL A 68 -22.91 16.37 8.88
N SER A 69 -22.96 15.52 9.93
CA SER A 69 -24.07 15.52 10.90
C SER A 69 -24.26 16.89 11.56
N LEU A 70 -23.18 17.56 11.97
CA LEU A 70 -23.27 18.88 12.60
C LEU A 70 -23.71 19.98 11.63
N LEU A 71 -23.26 19.93 10.37
CA LEU A 71 -23.64 20.90 9.34
C LEU A 71 -25.10 20.73 8.93
N ASP A 72 -25.55 19.49 8.76
CA ASP A 72 -26.94 19.17 8.45
C ASP A 72 -27.87 19.64 9.58
N GLU A 73 -27.55 19.32 10.83
CA GLU A 73 -28.27 19.84 12.01
C GLU A 73 -28.31 21.38 12.06
N HIS A 74 -27.21 22.05 11.70
CA HIS A 74 -27.13 23.51 11.67
C HIS A 74 -28.01 24.12 10.58
N LEU A 75 -27.97 23.58 9.36
CA LEU A 75 -28.77 24.06 8.23
C LEU A 75 -30.27 23.83 8.44
N VAL A 76 -30.65 22.70 9.06
CA VAL A 76 -32.04 22.41 9.42
C VAL A 76 -32.53 23.33 10.55
N SER A 77 -31.70 23.59 11.56
CA SER A 77 -32.13 24.36 12.74
C SER A 77 -32.04 25.88 12.56
N LYS A 78 -31.13 26.37 11.71
CA LYS A 78 -30.86 27.80 11.51
C LYS A 78 -30.56 28.12 10.02
N PRO A 79 -31.54 27.94 9.11
CA PRO A 79 -31.33 28.11 7.67
C PRO A 79 -30.95 29.54 7.27
N GLU A 80 -31.26 30.55 8.09
CA GLU A 80 -30.93 31.95 7.83
C GLU A 80 -29.50 32.35 8.23
N ASN A 81 -28.79 31.49 8.99
CA ASN A 81 -27.44 31.80 9.48
C ASN A 81 -26.36 31.07 8.67
N LEU A 82 -26.24 31.48 7.40
CA LEU A 82 -25.29 30.94 6.42
C LEU A 82 -23.88 31.53 6.54
N ASN A 83 -23.66 32.45 7.48
CA ASN A 83 -22.39 33.16 7.66
C ASN A 83 -21.59 32.63 8.86
N ALA A 84 -22.16 31.69 9.62
CA ALA A 84 -21.53 31.11 10.79
C ALA A 84 -21.89 29.63 10.95
N VAL A 85 -21.00 28.88 11.60
CA VAL A 85 -21.20 27.47 11.94
C VAL A 85 -21.03 27.25 13.45
N SER A 86 -21.48 26.09 13.94
CA SER A 86 -21.29 25.71 15.35
C SER A 86 -19.81 25.63 15.74
N MET A 87 -19.51 25.83 17.02
CA MET A 87 -18.13 25.73 17.54
C MET A 87 -17.50 24.35 17.25
N ASP A 88 -18.30 23.28 17.34
CA ASP A 88 -17.83 21.93 17.04
C ASP A 88 -17.45 21.80 15.56
N THR A 89 -18.23 22.39 14.65
CA THR A 89 -17.93 22.44 13.22
C THR A 89 -16.65 23.23 12.94
N GLN A 90 -16.46 24.39 13.59
CA GLN A 90 -15.24 25.19 13.45
C GLN A 90 -13.97 24.42 13.84
N VAL A 91 -14.09 23.44 14.75
CA VAL A 91 -12.96 22.60 15.17
C VAL A 91 -12.67 21.46 14.18
N LEU A 92 -13.69 20.99 13.44
CA LEU A 92 -13.56 19.86 12.50
C LEU A 92 -13.19 20.28 11.08
N LEU A 93 -13.52 21.51 10.65
CA LEU A 93 -13.16 21.98 9.31
C LEU A 93 -11.64 22.09 9.05
N PRO A 94 -10.81 22.61 9.96
CA PRO A 94 -9.36 22.67 9.76
C PRO A 94 -8.70 21.31 9.46
N PRO A 95 -8.93 20.23 10.25
CA PRO A 95 -8.34 18.93 9.93
C PRO A 95 -8.86 18.33 8.62
N ILE A 96 -10.12 18.61 8.22
CA ILE A 96 -10.65 18.19 6.92
C ILE A 96 -9.92 18.91 5.78
N LYS A 97 -9.77 20.24 5.88
CA LYS A 97 -9.04 21.06 4.90
C LYS A 97 -7.61 20.55 4.70
N ILE A 98 -6.88 20.30 5.78
CA ILE A 98 -5.51 19.77 5.71
C ILE A 98 -5.46 18.40 5.04
N TRP A 99 -6.46 17.54 5.27
CA TRP A 99 -6.54 16.25 4.61
C TRP A 99 -6.78 16.39 3.10
N CYS A 100 -7.67 17.30 2.70
CA CYS A 100 -7.91 17.66 1.30
C CYS A 100 -6.66 18.24 0.63
N ASP A 101 -5.92 19.13 1.30
CA ASP A 101 -4.65 19.65 0.77
C ASP A 101 -3.63 18.52 0.56
N TRP A 102 -3.52 17.59 1.51
CA TRP A 102 -2.64 16.44 1.36
C TRP A 102 -3.05 15.57 0.16
N MET A 103 -4.35 15.33 -0.02
CA MET A 103 -4.86 14.58 -1.18
C MET A 103 -4.56 15.33 -2.48
N LEU A 104 -4.73 16.66 -2.50
CA LEU A 104 -4.41 17.48 -3.67
C LEU A 104 -2.92 17.37 -4.04
N CYS A 105 -2.01 17.43 -3.06
CA CYS A 105 -0.56 17.27 -3.28
C CYS A 105 -0.15 15.87 -3.77
N HIS A 106 -0.90 14.83 -3.41
CA HIS A 106 -0.48 13.44 -3.59
C HIS A 106 -1.50 12.62 -4.37
N SER A 107 -2.08 13.17 -5.43
CA SER A 107 -3.07 12.49 -6.29
C SER A 107 -2.62 11.08 -6.72
N SER A 108 -1.35 10.93 -7.11
CA SER A 108 -0.76 9.64 -7.52
C SER A 108 -0.67 8.60 -6.40
N VAL A 109 -0.77 9.02 -5.13
CA VAL A 109 -0.67 8.14 -3.96
C VAL A 109 -2.00 7.51 -3.60
N TRP A 110 -3.12 8.18 -3.84
CA TRP A 110 -4.44 7.70 -3.42
C TRP A 110 -5.42 7.48 -4.58
N ASN A 111 -5.11 7.96 -5.79
CA ASN A 111 -5.90 7.72 -7.01
C ASN A 111 -5.26 6.58 -7.83
N PRO A 112 -5.98 5.49 -8.17
CA PRO A 112 -7.40 5.22 -7.91
C PRO A 112 -7.71 5.05 -6.42
N PRO A 113 -8.87 5.50 -5.92
CA PRO A 113 -9.25 5.37 -4.51
C PRO A 113 -9.00 3.97 -3.93
N PRO A 114 -8.41 3.84 -2.73
CA PRO A 114 -8.25 2.54 -2.07
C PRO A 114 -9.62 1.93 -1.75
N SER A 115 -9.73 0.61 -1.89
CA SER A 115 -10.91 -0.11 -1.44
C SER A 115 -10.91 -0.19 0.09
N THR A 116 -11.96 0.35 0.72
CA THR A 116 -12.15 0.29 2.17
C THR A 116 -13.09 -0.84 2.60
N GLN A 117 -13.46 -1.74 1.68
CA GLN A 117 -14.52 -2.72 1.90
C GLN A 117 -14.23 -3.69 3.06
N ASP A 118 -12.95 -4.01 3.28
CA ASP A 118 -12.51 -4.95 4.32
C ASP A 118 -12.36 -4.31 5.71
N PHE A 119 -12.37 -2.97 5.80
CA PHE A 119 -12.12 -2.22 7.03
C PHE A 119 -13.17 -1.13 7.22
N LYS A 120 -14.37 -1.51 7.67
CA LYS A 120 -15.47 -0.57 7.97
C LYS A 120 -15.50 -0.24 9.46
N VAL A 121 -15.34 1.02 9.82
CA VAL A 121 -15.50 1.53 11.19
C VAL A 121 -16.52 2.67 11.18
N GLY A 122 -17.52 2.63 12.08
CA GLY A 122 -18.57 3.65 12.15
C GLY A 122 -19.87 3.25 11.44
N THR A 123 -20.72 4.23 11.14
CA THR A 123 -22.01 4.00 10.44
C THR A 123 -21.78 3.68 8.95
N PRO A 124 -22.75 3.01 8.28
CA PRO A 124 -22.63 2.70 6.85
C PRO A 124 -22.36 3.96 6.02
N GLY A 125 -21.32 3.93 5.19
CA GLY A 125 -20.95 5.03 4.30
C GLY A 125 -19.43 5.11 4.11
N ASP A 126 -19.00 5.37 2.87
CA ASP A 126 -17.58 5.59 2.55
C ASP A 126 -17.20 7.08 2.59
N ALA A 127 -15.90 7.34 2.67
CA ALA A 127 -15.36 8.69 2.77
C ALA A 127 -15.72 9.57 1.56
N TRP A 128 -15.87 8.98 0.37
CA TRP A 128 -16.12 9.71 -0.87
C TRP A 128 -17.56 10.20 -0.94
N SER A 129 -18.51 9.34 -0.56
CA SER A 129 -19.93 9.68 -0.46
C SER A 129 -20.14 10.77 0.60
N ARG A 130 -19.50 10.65 1.77
CA ARG A 130 -19.57 11.68 2.82
C ARG A 130 -18.90 12.98 2.43
N LEU A 131 -17.81 12.92 1.66
CA LEU A 131 -17.18 14.10 1.11
C LEU A 131 -18.11 14.78 0.11
N ALA A 132 -18.78 14.04 -0.76
CA ALA A 132 -19.80 14.58 -1.67
C ALA A 132 -20.91 15.32 -0.90
N THR A 133 -21.46 14.68 0.14
CA THR A 133 -22.45 15.32 1.03
C THR A 133 -21.89 16.58 1.70
N LEU A 134 -20.65 16.54 2.20
CA LEU A 134 -20.01 17.71 2.79
C LEU A 134 -19.95 18.88 1.79
N ILE A 135 -19.54 18.62 0.54
CA ILE A 135 -19.45 19.63 -0.52
C ILE A 135 -20.84 20.21 -0.83
N ASN A 136 -21.89 19.38 -0.91
CA ASN A 136 -23.26 19.83 -1.12
C ASN A 136 -23.76 20.75 0.02
N LEU A 137 -23.45 20.41 1.28
CA LEU A 137 -23.82 21.24 2.43
C LEU A 137 -23.03 22.55 2.45
N LEU A 138 -21.72 22.49 2.20
CA LEU A 138 -20.85 23.66 2.15
C LEU A 138 -21.24 24.63 1.03
N ALA A 139 -21.71 24.14 -0.11
CA ALA A 139 -22.15 24.97 -1.23
C ALA A 139 -23.36 25.86 -0.89
N GLN A 140 -24.08 25.58 0.19
CA GLN A 140 -25.21 26.38 0.66
C GLN A 140 -24.79 27.60 1.49
N PHE A 141 -23.54 27.64 1.99
CA PHE A 141 -23.04 28.74 2.82
C PHE A 141 -22.74 29.99 2.00
N ASP A 142 -22.81 31.15 2.65
CA ASP A 142 -22.53 32.43 2.01
C ASP A 142 -21.04 32.55 1.64
N GLN A 143 -20.78 32.81 0.36
CA GLN A 143 -19.46 33.01 -0.21
C GLN A 143 -19.23 34.49 -0.59
N SER A 144 -20.13 35.40 -0.22
CA SER A 144 -20.05 36.82 -0.58
C SER A 144 -18.73 37.48 -0.15
N ALA A 145 -18.19 37.07 0.99
CA ALA A 145 -16.90 37.55 1.52
C ALA A 145 -15.70 37.24 0.59
N SER A 146 -15.81 36.24 -0.27
CA SER A 146 -14.79 35.90 -1.27
C SER A 146 -14.55 37.03 -2.27
N SER A 147 -15.54 37.90 -2.49
CA SER A 147 -15.41 39.06 -3.40
C SER A 147 -14.41 40.11 -2.92
N VAL A 148 -14.03 40.06 -1.64
CA VAL A 148 -13.11 41.01 -1.00
C VAL A 148 -11.68 40.45 -0.96
N PHE A 149 -11.48 39.20 -1.37
CA PHE A 149 -10.17 38.55 -1.39
C PHE A 149 -9.37 38.99 -2.60
N GLU A 150 -8.12 39.38 -2.34
CA GLU A 150 -7.17 39.79 -3.37
C GLU A 150 -5.97 38.84 -3.39
N THR A 151 -5.38 38.63 -4.57
CA THR A 151 -4.18 37.81 -4.75
C THR A 151 -2.90 38.63 -4.68
N GLU A 152 -2.99 39.95 -4.80
CA GLU A 152 -1.88 40.89 -4.71
C GLU A 152 -1.94 41.72 -3.42
N LEU A 153 -0.77 42.12 -2.92
CA LEU A 153 -0.67 42.96 -1.74
C LEU A 153 -1.04 44.42 -2.08
N LEU A 154 -2.25 44.82 -1.71
CA LEU A 154 -2.75 46.19 -1.85
C LEU A 154 -2.58 47.02 -0.57
N GLU A 155 -2.53 48.34 -0.71
CA GLU A 155 -2.45 49.26 0.42
C GLU A 155 -3.72 49.18 1.28
N GLY A 156 -3.58 48.94 2.59
CA GLY A 156 -4.72 48.73 3.50
C GLY A 156 -5.18 47.28 3.64
N TYR A 157 -4.56 46.34 2.92
CA TYR A 157 -4.82 44.91 3.03
C TYR A 157 -3.74 44.23 3.90
N GLU A 158 -4.09 43.07 4.45
CA GLU A 158 -3.19 42.18 5.17
C GLU A 158 -3.33 40.74 4.68
N GLN A 159 -2.26 39.95 4.84
CA GLN A 159 -2.25 38.57 4.38
C GLN A 159 -3.12 37.71 5.29
N LEU A 160 -4.14 37.08 4.72
CA LEU A 160 -5.00 36.13 5.39
C LEU A 160 -4.27 34.78 5.50
N ARG A 161 -4.07 34.30 6.73
CA ARG A 161 -3.48 32.98 6.98
C ARG A 161 -4.41 32.14 7.83
N LEU A 162 -4.57 30.88 7.45
CA LEU A 162 -5.29 29.91 8.26
C LEU A 162 -4.39 29.41 9.42
N PRO A 163 -4.91 29.31 10.65
CA PRO A 163 -4.13 28.85 11.80
C PRO A 163 -3.52 27.45 11.60
N GLU A 164 -4.26 26.54 10.98
CA GLU A 164 -3.80 25.17 10.69
C GLU A 164 -2.59 25.13 9.74
N ASP A 165 -2.53 26.04 8.77
CA ASP A 165 -1.42 26.14 7.80
C ASP A 165 -0.16 26.67 8.48
N ASN A 166 -0.33 27.65 9.38
CA ASN A 166 0.77 28.15 10.20
C ASN A 166 1.33 27.05 11.12
N VAL A 167 0.46 26.22 11.71
CA VAL A 167 0.88 25.10 12.59
C VAL A 167 1.64 24.03 11.80
N LEU A 168 1.30 23.81 10.54
CA LEU A 168 1.91 22.82 9.66
C LEU A 168 2.99 23.40 8.74
N SER A 169 3.37 24.66 8.95
CA SER A 169 4.44 25.30 8.19
C SER A 169 5.74 24.52 8.34
N GLY A 170 6.41 24.23 7.21
CA GLY A 170 7.62 23.40 7.16
C GLY A 170 7.36 21.89 7.18
N PHE A 171 6.10 21.45 7.18
CA PHE A 171 5.77 20.04 7.01
C PHE A 171 5.81 19.65 5.53
N THR A 172 6.90 19.04 5.12
CA THR A 172 7.25 18.76 3.72
C THR A 172 6.17 18.10 2.86
N PRO A 173 5.32 17.17 3.36
CA PRO A 173 4.23 16.63 2.55
C PRO A 173 3.20 17.69 2.10
N LEU A 174 3.02 18.79 2.83
CA LEU A 174 2.10 19.87 2.45
C LEU A 174 2.79 21.00 1.69
N MET A 175 4.10 20.92 1.46
CA MET A 175 4.87 21.99 0.79
C MET A 175 4.83 21.92 -0.74
N VAL A 176 4.21 20.88 -1.31
CA VAL A 176 4.09 20.71 -2.77
C VAL A 176 3.03 21.65 -3.35
N ASN A 177 2.02 22.03 -2.56
CA ASN A 177 1.07 23.08 -2.94
C ASN A 177 1.62 24.43 -2.45
N VAL A 178 2.19 25.22 -3.35
CA VAL A 178 2.49 26.63 -3.04
C VAL A 178 1.15 27.36 -3.10
N ASP A 179 0.51 27.50 -1.95
CA ASP A 179 -0.73 28.27 -1.85
C ASP A 179 -0.50 29.70 -2.34
N GLU A 180 -1.35 30.15 -3.27
CA GLU A 180 -1.38 31.56 -3.66
C GLU A 180 -1.76 32.42 -2.45
N PRO A 181 -1.03 33.51 -2.16
CA PRO A 181 -1.31 34.34 -1.01
C PRO A 181 -2.66 35.05 -1.19
N THR A 182 -3.53 34.92 -0.18
CA THR A 182 -4.81 35.64 -0.13
C THR A 182 -4.67 36.84 0.81
N TYR A 183 -5.16 38.00 0.38
CA TYR A 183 -5.15 39.25 1.15
C TYR A 183 -6.58 39.73 1.41
N VAL A 184 -6.79 40.36 2.56
CA VAL A 184 -8.08 40.88 3.02
C VAL A 184 -7.90 42.28 3.63
N PRO A 185 -8.89 43.19 3.56
CA PRO A 185 -8.81 44.50 4.21
C PRO A 185 -8.60 44.39 5.71
N LYS A 186 -7.75 45.25 6.28
CA LYS A 186 -7.42 45.26 7.72
C LYS A 186 -8.60 45.49 8.67
N ASN A 187 -9.69 46.05 8.16
CA ASN A 187 -10.92 46.32 8.91
C ASN A 187 -11.96 45.21 8.78
N TYR A 188 -11.67 44.14 8.04
CA TYR A 188 -12.57 43.03 7.83
C TYR A 188 -12.52 42.04 9.00
N ASP A 189 -13.63 41.32 9.23
CA ASP A 189 -13.68 40.31 10.28
C ASP A 189 -12.82 39.09 9.92
N LEU A 190 -11.76 38.86 10.70
CA LEU A 190 -10.78 37.82 10.45
C LEU A 190 -11.38 36.42 10.58
N GLU A 191 -12.31 36.19 11.51
CA GLU A 191 -12.92 34.87 11.72
C GLU A 191 -13.79 34.47 10.53
N THR A 192 -14.64 35.38 10.06
CA THR A 192 -15.44 35.20 8.84
C THR A 192 -14.55 35.00 7.62
N ALA A 193 -13.50 35.81 7.46
CA ALA A 193 -12.58 35.67 6.34
C ALA A 193 -11.88 34.30 6.33
N GLN A 194 -11.39 33.83 7.48
CA GLN A 194 -10.77 32.51 7.60
C GLN A 194 -11.76 31.38 7.32
N PHE A 195 -13.02 31.51 7.79
CA PHE A 195 -14.07 30.54 7.49
C PHE A 195 -14.33 30.44 5.99
N VAL A 196 -14.50 31.57 5.31
CA VAL A 196 -14.80 31.63 3.87
C VAL A 196 -13.61 31.19 3.03
N LEU A 197 -12.37 31.53 3.41
CA LEU A 197 -11.18 31.01 2.74
C LEU A 197 -11.11 29.47 2.82
N ARG A 198 -11.42 28.91 4.00
CA ARG A 198 -11.44 27.47 4.23
C ARG A 198 -12.56 26.79 3.42
N LEU A 199 -13.72 27.44 3.32
CA LEU A 199 -14.85 27.03 2.48
C LEU A 199 -14.46 26.97 1.01
N ASN A 200 -13.87 28.04 0.46
CA ASN A 200 -13.44 28.11 -0.94
C ASN A 200 -12.44 27.01 -1.29
N LYS A 201 -11.46 26.74 -0.41
CA LYS A 201 -10.48 25.67 -0.62
C LYS A 201 -11.12 24.28 -0.64
N LEU A 202 -12.07 24.02 0.25
CA LEU A 202 -12.80 22.75 0.29
C LEU A 202 -13.72 22.58 -0.93
N LEU A 203 -14.43 23.63 -1.32
CA LEU A 203 -15.27 23.63 -2.53
C LEU A 203 -14.43 23.39 -3.77
N PHE A 204 -13.34 24.14 -3.96
CA PHE A 204 -12.40 23.91 -5.08
C PHE A 204 -11.93 22.46 -5.14
N PHE A 205 -11.54 21.89 -3.99
CA PHE A 205 -11.11 20.50 -3.93
C PHE A 205 -12.21 19.53 -4.40
N GLY A 206 -13.44 19.71 -3.94
CA GLY A 206 -14.56 18.84 -4.29
C GLY A 206 -15.10 19.02 -5.71
N THR A 207 -15.32 20.27 -6.12
CA THR A 207 -16.07 20.60 -7.35
C THR A 207 -15.19 20.70 -8.58
N GLU A 208 -13.95 21.17 -8.44
CA GLU A 208 -13.02 21.35 -9.56
C GLU A 208 -12.05 20.17 -9.63
N PHE A 209 -11.34 19.91 -8.53
CA PHE A 209 -10.27 18.91 -8.53
C PHE A 209 -10.81 17.49 -8.60
N LEU A 210 -11.68 17.04 -7.68
CA LEU A 210 -12.18 15.66 -7.69
C LEU A 210 -13.10 15.32 -8.87
N CYS A 211 -13.82 16.32 -9.41
CA CYS A 211 -14.58 16.16 -10.65
C CYS A 211 -13.70 16.20 -11.90
N GLY A 212 -12.59 16.93 -11.87
CA GLY A 212 -11.65 17.07 -12.98
C GLY A 212 -10.62 15.93 -13.09
N LEU A 213 -10.61 14.97 -12.15
CA LEU A 213 -9.76 13.79 -12.25
C LEU A 213 -10.22 12.85 -13.38
N GLU A 214 -9.27 12.10 -13.92
CA GLU A 214 -9.52 11.04 -14.90
C GLU A 214 -8.97 9.71 -14.36
N PRO A 215 -9.84 8.76 -13.94
CA PRO A 215 -11.31 8.86 -13.85
C PRO A 215 -11.78 9.78 -12.70
N PRO A 216 -12.97 10.41 -12.82
CA PRO A 216 -13.49 11.31 -11.80
C PRO A 216 -13.84 10.55 -10.51
N VAL A 217 -13.70 11.22 -9.37
CA VAL A 217 -14.04 10.66 -8.05
C VAL A 217 -15.44 11.11 -7.63
N LEU A 218 -15.77 12.37 -7.91
CA LEU A 218 -17.10 12.95 -7.73
C LEU A 218 -17.67 13.37 -9.08
N LYS A 219 -18.99 13.33 -9.21
CA LYS A 219 -19.70 13.83 -10.38
C LYS A 219 -20.88 14.70 -9.96
N LEU A 220 -21.13 15.76 -10.70
CA LEU A 220 -22.36 16.54 -10.56
C LEU A 220 -23.50 15.81 -11.27
N GLU A 221 -24.48 15.36 -10.50
CA GLU A 221 -25.75 14.84 -10.99
C GLU A 221 -26.77 15.98 -11.08
N ILE A 222 -27.49 16.03 -12.20
CA ILE A 222 -28.51 17.04 -12.46
C ILE A 222 -29.80 16.29 -12.78
N ASP A 223 -30.74 16.30 -11.84
CA ASP A 223 -32.07 15.70 -12.01
C ASP A 223 -33.16 16.70 -11.61
N ASN A 224 -34.09 16.97 -12.52
CA ASN A 224 -35.26 17.84 -12.31
C ASN A 224 -34.99 19.13 -11.51
N ASP A 225 -33.98 19.91 -11.92
CA ASP A 225 -33.47 21.15 -11.29
C ASP A 225 -32.70 21.01 -9.96
N PHE A 226 -32.55 19.79 -9.43
CA PHE A 226 -31.65 19.51 -8.33
C PHE A 226 -30.23 19.23 -8.86
N ARG A 227 -29.25 19.96 -8.31
CA ARG A 227 -27.82 19.80 -8.61
C ARG A 227 -27.15 19.24 -7.38
N GLU A 228 -26.64 18.03 -7.47
CA GLU A 228 -26.01 17.35 -6.34
C GLU A 228 -24.69 16.68 -6.76
N TYR A 229 -23.64 16.89 -5.98
CA TYR A 229 -22.41 16.13 -6.14
C TYR A 229 -22.58 14.74 -5.54
N VAL A 230 -22.28 13.70 -6.31
CA VAL A 230 -22.36 12.30 -5.92
C VAL A 230 -21.01 11.59 -6.13
N SER A 231 -20.72 10.62 -5.26
CA SER A 231 -19.53 9.77 -5.42
C SER A 231 -19.74 8.78 -6.55
N VAL A 232 -18.76 8.66 -7.44
CA VAL A 232 -18.72 7.63 -8.50
C VAL A 232 -17.72 6.51 -8.20
N VAL A 233 -17.11 6.55 -7.01
CA VAL A 233 -16.23 5.48 -6.54
C VAL A 233 -17.08 4.23 -6.30
N SER A 234 -16.76 3.14 -7.01
CA SER A 234 -17.48 1.87 -6.92
C SER A 234 -17.32 1.22 -5.53
N SER A 235 -18.14 1.63 -4.57
CA SER A 235 -18.43 0.81 -3.39
C SER A 235 -19.46 -0.23 -3.83
N SER A 236 -18.98 -1.44 -4.18
CA SER A 236 -19.84 -2.57 -4.55
C SER A 236 -20.71 -3.01 -3.35
N ASN A 237 -21.74 -2.23 -3.05
CA ASN A 237 -22.78 -2.50 -2.06
C ASN A 237 -23.96 -3.19 -2.75
N SER A 238 -23.73 -4.33 -3.37
CA SER A 238 -24.80 -5.25 -3.81
C SER A 238 -24.21 -6.57 -4.30
N ARG A 239 -23.72 -7.40 -3.37
CA ARG A 239 -23.65 -8.85 -3.63
C ARG A 239 -25.00 -9.48 -3.26
N ASP A 240 -26.01 -9.16 -4.06
CA ASP A 240 -27.25 -9.92 -4.19
C ASP A 240 -27.71 -9.81 -5.64
N SER A 241 -26.83 -10.21 -6.57
CA SER A 241 -27.10 -10.70 -7.93
C SER A 241 -25.77 -10.83 -8.70
N PRO A 242 -25.65 -11.77 -9.65
CA PRO A 242 -24.44 -11.88 -10.49
C PRO A 242 -24.32 -10.63 -11.38
N PRO A 243 -23.12 -10.00 -11.49
CA PRO A 243 -22.96 -8.80 -12.29
C PRO A 243 -23.08 -9.10 -13.79
N SER A 244 -23.78 -8.20 -14.50
CA SER A 244 -23.84 -8.13 -15.96
C SER A 244 -22.49 -7.69 -16.56
N VAL A 245 -22.23 -8.15 -17.78
CA VAL A 245 -20.92 -8.29 -18.46
C VAL A 245 -20.31 -6.96 -18.95
N THR A 246 -20.61 -5.81 -18.34
CA THR A 246 -20.29 -4.49 -18.95
C THR A 246 -19.29 -3.62 -18.17
N GLU A 247 -18.91 -3.95 -16.93
CA GLU A 247 -18.06 -3.06 -16.10
C GLU A 247 -16.56 -3.42 -16.03
N MET A 248 -16.01 -4.23 -16.93
CA MET A 248 -14.56 -4.50 -17.02
C MET A 248 -13.90 -3.83 -18.22
N ARG A 249 -13.98 -2.50 -18.29
CA ARG A 249 -13.15 -1.69 -19.16
C ARG A 249 -12.78 -0.42 -18.41
N ILE A 250 -11.67 -0.44 -17.67
CA ILE A 250 -10.77 0.71 -17.45
C ILE A 250 -9.53 0.13 -16.75
N ASN A 251 -8.37 0.52 -17.26
CA ASN A 251 -7.00 0.22 -16.82
C ASN A 251 -6.41 -1.12 -17.26
N ASN A 252 -5.80 -1.10 -18.45
CA ASN A 252 -4.52 -1.76 -18.69
C ASN A 252 -3.84 -1.03 -19.87
N GLU A 253 -3.24 0.12 -19.56
CA GLU A 253 -2.27 0.75 -20.44
C GLU A 253 -0.87 0.43 -19.89
N VAL A 254 0.04 0.05 -20.80
CA VAL A 254 1.49 -0.16 -20.61
C VAL A 254 1.94 -1.53 -20.08
N LEU A 255 1.99 -2.52 -20.98
CA LEU A 255 3.08 -3.50 -20.99
C LEU A 255 3.55 -3.72 -22.44
N LEU A 256 4.47 -2.86 -22.89
CA LEU A 256 5.19 -3.01 -24.16
C LEU A 256 6.59 -3.55 -23.84
N GLU A 257 6.72 -4.87 -23.70
CA GLU A 257 8.01 -5.52 -23.94
C GLU A 257 8.06 -5.98 -25.39
N SER A 258 9.06 -5.49 -26.09
CA SER A 258 9.42 -5.83 -27.46
C SER A 258 9.58 -7.34 -27.62
N PHE A 259 8.63 -7.98 -28.31
CA PHE A 259 8.87 -9.23 -29.02
C PHE A 259 8.77 -8.93 -30.50
N SER A 260 9.93 -8.78 -31.14
CA SER A 260 10.06 -8.87 -32.58
C SER A 260 9.83 -10.31 -32.99
N GLU A 261 8.76 -10.58 -33.73
CA GLU A 261 8.71 -11.71 -34.65
C GLU A 261 7.96 -11.27 -35.90
N ASP A 262 8.64 -11.51 -37.02
CA ASP A 262 8.36 -11.08 -38.37
C ASP A 262 7.03 -11.64 -38.92
N GLU A 263 6.31 -10.86 -39.74
CA GLU A 263 6.27 -11.10 -41.20
C GLU A 263 5.11 -10.39 -41.93
N GLN A 264 5.47 -9.97 -43.15
CA GLN A 264 4.67 -9.88 -44.38
C GLN A 264 3.82 -8.62 -44.68
N ASP A 265 4.45 -7.75 -45.48
CA ASP A 265 4.01 -7.25 -46.79
C ASP A 265 2.53 -7.32 -47.15
N LEU A 266 1.89 -6.15 -47.33
CA LEU A 266 0.86 -5.97 -48.37
C LEU A 266 0.82 -4.51 -48.90
N LYS A 267 1.21 -4.39 -50.18
CA LYS A 267 0.70 -3.52 -51.25
C LYS A 267 0.70 -1.99 -51.05
N LYS A 268 1.75 -1.35 -51.60
CA LYS A 268 1.68 0.01 -52.16
C LYS A 268 0.71 0.00 -53.34
N ASP A 269 -0.53 0.44 -53.12
CA ASP A 269 -1.38 0.86 -54.24
C ASP A 269 -0.98 2.28 -54.66
N SER A 270 -0.63 2.38 -55.93
CA SER A 270 -0.22 3.57 -56.66
C SER A 270 -1.26 4.69 -56.57
N LEU A 271 -0.88 5.81 -55.95
CA LEU A 271 -1.62 7.07 -56.04
C LEU A 271 -0.76 8.13 -56.73
N SER A 272 -1.39 8.75 -57.74
CA SER A 272 -0.87 9.71 -58.72
C SER A 272 -0.01 10.83 -58.14
N GLU A 273 0.97 11.27 -58.96
CA GLU A 273 1.98 12.29 -58.66
C GLU A 273 1.44 13.68 -58.23
N ASP A 274 0.12 13.92 -58.30
CA ASP A 274 -0.49 15.25 -58.13
C ASP A 274 -1.17 15.50 -56.75
N THR A 275 -0.86 14.69 -55.74
CA THR A 275 -1.34 14.92 -54.36
C THR A 275 -0.32 15.72 -53.56
N SER A 276 -0.75 16.84 -52.97
CA SER A 276 0.10 17.70 -52.15
C SER A 276 0.76 16.92 -51.01
N SER A 277 1.99 17.30 -50.66
CA SER A 277 2.81 16.65 -49.61
C SER A 277 2.02 16.37 -48.33
N GLU A 278 1.14 17.30 -47.96
CA GLU A 278 0.29 17.23 -46.77
C GLU A 278 -0.71 16.06 -46.82
N ILE A 279 -1.28 15.75 -47.99
CA ILE A 279 -2.24 14.64 -48.14
C ILE A 279 -1.52 13.29 -48.02
N ARG A 280 -0.27 13.18 -48.49
CA ARG A 280 0.55 11.97 -48.33
C ARG A 280 0.95 11.77 -46.87
N ASP A 281 1.28 12.84 -46.15
CA ASP A 281 1.61 12.77 -44.72
C ASP A 281 0.39 12.34 -43.88
N LEU A 282 -0.81 12.85 -44.21
CA LEU A 282 -2.05 12.43 -43.55
C LEU A 282 -2.41 10.97 -43.82
N LEU A 283 -2.18 10.47 -45.03
CA LEU A 283 -2.41 9.06 -45.38
C LEU A 283 -1.44 8.14 -44.62
N ASN A 284 -0.15 8.49 -44.56
CA ASN A 284 0.84 7.76 -43.77
C ASN A 284 0.49 7.77 -42.28
N ARG A 285 0.03 8.92 -41.76
CA ARG A 285 -0.41 9.06 -40.37
C ARG A 285 -1.63 8.19 -40.06
N LYS A 286 -2.57 8.09 -41.02
CA LYS A 286 -3.76 7.24 -40.90
C LYS A 286 -3.39 5.75 -40.89
N GLU A 287 -2.50 5.31 -41.78
CA GLU A 287 -2.05 3.92 -41.84
C GLU A 287 -1.28 3.53 -40.56
N GLU A 288 -0.45 4.43 -40.03
CA GLU A 288 0.24 4.26 -38.75
C GLU A 288 -0.73 4.14 -37.57
N LEU A 289 -1.80 4.95 -37.56
CA LEU A 289 -2.86 4.91 -36.55
C LEU A 289 -3.66 3.60 -36.61
N GLU A 290 -4.01 3.12 -37.81
CA GLU A 290 -4.72 1.85 -37.99
C GLU A 290 -3.86 0.66 -37.54
N ARG A 291 -2.55 0.70 -37.79
CA ARG A 291 -1.60 -0.34 -37.32
C ARG A 291 -1.51 -0.35 -35.79
N ARG A 292 -1.45 0.83 -35.14
CA ARG A 292 -1.49 0.96 -33.68
C ARG A 292 -2.80 0.44 -33.10
N ASN A 293 -3.93 0.76 -33.73
CA ASN A 293 -5.24 0.31 -33.27
C ASN A 293 -5.38 -1.22 -33.32
N LYS A 294 -4.97 -1.85 -34.42
CA LYS A 294 -5.02 -3.31 -34.56
C LYS A 294 -4.10 -4.04 -33.58
N SER A 295 -2.92 -3.48 -33.28
CA SER A 295 -2.03 -4.01 -32.24
C SER A 295 -2.64 -3.88 -30.84
N HIS A 296 -3.31 -2.75 -30.57
CA HIS A 296 -4.03 -2.51 -29.32
C HIS A 296 -5.20 -3.50 -29.14
N ASP A 297 -5.96 -3.79 -30.20
CA ASP A 297 -7.07 -4.74 -30.15
C ASP A 297 -6.59 -6.17 -29.83
N LEU A 298 -5.51 -6.64 -30.47
CA LEU A 298 -4.91 -7.95 -30.19
C LEU A 298 -4.34 -8.03 -28.76
N HIS A 299 -3.77 -6.94 -28.26
CA HIS A 299 -3.31 -6.84 -26.88
C HIS A 299 -4.47 -6.92 -25.90
N MET A 300 -5.56 -6.17 -26.15
CA MET A 300 -6.75 -6.16 -25.30
C MET A 300 -7.44 -7.53 -25.26
N GLU A 301 -7.41 -8.28 -26.36
CA GLU A 301 -7.94 -9.65 -26.40
C GLU A 301 -7.09 -10.63 -25.55
N ARG A 302 -5.76 -10.48 -25.53
CA ARG A 302 -4.89 -11.26 -24.64
C ARG A 302 -5.05 -10.88 -23.16
N VAL A 303 -5.14 -9.59 -22.85
CA VAL A 303 -5.41 -9.09 -21.49
C VAL A 303 -6.72 -9.63 -20.96
N LYS A 304 -7.77 -9.64 -21.79
CA LYS A 304 -9.07 -10.22 -21.44
C LYS A 304 -8.98 -11.70 -21.06
N LYS A 305 -8.13 -12.47 -21.75
CA LYS A 305 -7.88 -13.89 -21.47
C LYS A 305 -7.11 -14.12 -20.16
N ILE A 306 -6.26 -13.18 -19.75
CA ILE A 306 -5.52 -13.22 -18.48
C ILE A 306 -6.40 -12.78 -17.31
N LEU A 307 -7.22 -11.74 -17.50
CA LEU A 307 -8.20 -11.27 -16.52
C LEU A 307 -9.24 -12.34 -16.19
N SER A 308 -9.65 -13.15 -17.17
CA SER A 308 -10.53 -14.30 -16.91
C SER A 308 -9.91 -15.38 -16.02
N GLN A 309 -8.58 -15.42 -15.86
CA GLN A 309 -7.90 -16.39 -14.99
C GLN A 309 -7.67 -15.89 -13.56
N SER A 310 -7.87 -14.60 -13.26
CA SER A 310 -7.37 -13.96 -12.02
C SER A 310 -8.41 -13.72 -10.92
N VAL A 311 -9.69 -14.06 -11.13
CA VAL A 311 -10.74 -13.99 -10.09
C VAL A 311 -10.90 -15.34 -9.39
N ILE A 312 -9.79 -15.92 -8.94
CA ILE A 312 -9.82 -17.17 -8.18
C ILE A 312 -9.57 -16.83 -6.72
N SER A 313 -10.62 -16.81 -5.91
CA SER A 313 -10.49 -16.74 -4.45
C SER A 313 -9.62 -17.91 -3.98
N VAL A 314 -8.58 -17.67 -3.17
CA VAL A 314 -7.70 -18.75 -2.70
C VAL A 314 -8.12 -19.14 -1.29
N HIS A 315 -8.57 -20.37 -1.09
CA HIS A 315 -8.87 -20.90 0.23
C HIS A 315 -7.68 -21.73 0.71
N ILE A 316 -7.10 -21.39 1.87
CA ILE A 316 -5.91 -22.08 2.39
C ILE A 316 -6.29 -22.94 3.59
N ASP A 317 -6.22 -24.25 3.44
CA ASP A 317 -6.34 -25.23 4.51
C ASP A 317 -4.96 -25.51 5.13
N ILE A 318 -4.80 -25.12 6.40
CA ILE A 318 -3.52 -25.18 7.10
C ILE A 318 -3.51 -26.39 8.05
N LEU A 319 -2.63 -27.36 7.80
CA LEU A 319 -2.45 -28.58 8.59
C LEU A 319 -0.99 -28.70 9.05
N PRO A 320 -0.58 -27.97 10.11
CA PRO A 320 0.82 -27.86 10.49
C PRO A 320 1.46 -29.22 10.80
N LYS A 321 2.48 -29.57 10.02
CA LYS A 321 3.30 -30.78 10.19
C LYS A 321 4.78 -30.44 10.14
N TYR A 322 5.16 -29.47 9.32
CA TYR A 322 6.53 -29.03 9.16
C TYR A 322 6.67 -27.60 9.68
N LEU A 323 7.56 -27.40 10.65
CA LEU A 323 7.78 -26.11 11.28
C LEU A 323 9.16 -25.60 10.85
N VAL A 324 9.20 -24.40 10.27
CA VAL A 324 10.44 -23.78 9.78
C VAL A 324 10.81 -22.63 10.72
N PRO A 325 11.71 -22.81 11.69
CA PRO A 325 12.20 -21.72 12.54
C PRO A 325 13.24 -20.85 11.83
N ASP A 326 13.19 -19.55 12.10
CA ASP A 326 14.28 -18.62 11.79
C ASP A 326 15.43 -18.72 12.82
N THR A 327 16.47 -17.91 12.63
CA THR A 327 17.63 -17.87 13.54
C THR A 327 17.26 -17.38 14.93
N ASN A 328 16.40 -16.35 15.03
CA ASN A 328 16.00 -15.76 16.31
C ASN A 328 15.23 -16.77 17.19
N CYS A 329 14.43 -17.65 16.58
CA CYS A 329 13.76 -18.74 17.29
C CYS A 329 14.75 -19.63 18.05
N PHE A 330 15.93 -19.90 17.49
CA PHE A 330 16.97 -20.68 18.17
C PHE A 330 17.73 -19.88 19.23
N ILE A 331 17.85 -18.57 19.06
CA ILE A 331 18.55 -17.69 20.02
C ILE A 331 17.70 -17.45 21.26
N ASP A 332 16.42 -17.14 21.06
CA ASP A 332 15.51 -16.67 22.13
C ASP A 332 14.67 -17.79 22.73
N HIS A 333 14.38 -18.84 21.96
CA HIS A 333 13.37 -19.85 22.32
C HIS A 333 13.87 -21.30 22.19
N LEU A 334 15.17 -21.55 22.38
CA LEU A 334 15.76 -22.90 22.27
C LEU A 334 15.05 -23.94 23.14
N ASP A 335 14.67 -23.58 24.36
CA ASP A 335 13.97 -24.49 25.28
C ASP A 335 12.60 -24.92 24.74
N ARG A 336 11.86 -23.97 24.14
CA ARG A 336 10.56 -24.21 23.52
C ARG A 336 10.67 -25.13 22.31
N ILE A 337 11.65 -24.91 21.45
CA ILE A 337 11.98 -25.81 20.34
C ILE A 337 12.32 -27.21 20.88
N GLY A 338 13.11 -27.25 21.97
CA GLY A 338 13.44 -28.48 22.68
C GLY A 338 12.21 -29.24 23.19
N THR A 339 11.20 -28.55 23.70
CA THR A 339 9.92 -29.15 24.11
C THR A 339 9.21 -29.79 22.93
N ILE A 340 9.05 -29.09 21.80
CA ILE A 340 8.38 -29.63 20.60
C ILE A 340 9.07 -30.92 20.10
N ILE A 341 10.40 -30.96 20.14
CA ILE A 341 11.19 -32.10 19.67
C ILE A 341 11.11 -33.29 20.65
N LYS A 342 11.13 -33.02 21.96
CA LYS A 342 11.14 -34.07 23.01
C LYS A 342 9.75 -34.65 23.29
N THR A 343 8.67 -33.97 22.92
CA THR A 343 7.31 -34.47 23.09
C THR A 343 7.15 -35.83 22.38
N PRO A 344 6.83 -36.90 23.12
CA PRO A 344 6.60 -38.22 22.53
C PRO A 344 5.47 -38.15 21.50
N ASN A 345 5.64 -38.80 20.34
CA ASN A 345 4.68 -38.79 19.23
C ASN A 345 4.29 -37.38 18.74
N SER A 346 5.19 -36.40 18.87
CA SER A 346 4.97 -35.06 18.31
C SER A 346 4.63 -35.15 16.81
N PRO A 347 3.49 -34.61 16.37
CA PRO A 347 3.10 -34.63 14.95
C PRO A 347 3.95 -33.65 14.11
N TYR A 348 4.80 -32.86 14.76
CA TYR A 348 5.56 -31.79 14.16
C TYR A 348 7.02 -32.20 13.90
N THR A 349 7.50 -31.91 12.69
CA THR A 349 8.91 -32.02 12.31
C THR A 349 9.50 -30.62 12.17
N ILE A 350 10.59 -30.34 12.89
CA ILE A 350 11.34 -29.10 12.75
C ILE A 350 12.22 -29.19 11.50
N MET A 351 11.98 -28.31 10.54
CA MET A 351 12.71 -28.18 9.28
C MET A 351 13.65 -26.97 9.37
N VAL A 352 14.93 -27.20 9.65
CA VAL A 352 15.94 -26.16 9.85
C VAL A 352 16.54 -25.74 8.51
N PRO A 353 16.35 -24.49 8.03
CA PRO A 353 17.02 -24.02 6.83
C PRO A 353 18.55 -24.02 7.02
N ILE A 354 19.30 -24.44 6.00
CA ILE A 354 20.78 -24.46 6.08
C ILE A 354 21.35 -23.04 6.26
N VAL A 355 20.68 -22.02 5.72
CA VAL A 355 21.05 -20.61 5.96
C VAL A 355 21.04 -20.26 7.46
N VAL A 356 20.07 -20.77 8.22
CA VAL A 356 19.98 -20.57 9.68
C VAL A 356 21.15 -21.26 10.38
N LEU A 357 21.53 -22.47 9.94
CA LEU A 357 22.74 -23.13 10.46
C LEU A 357 24.00 -22.29 10.21
N GLY A 358 24.15 -21.75 9.00
CA GLY A 358 25.26 -20.88 8.64
C GLY A 358 25.31 -19.59 9.48
N GLU A 359 24.15 -18.98 9.75
CA GLU A 359 24.05 -17.80 10.63
C GLU A 359 24.43 -18.13 12.07
N LEU A 360 23.91 -19.24 12.63
CA LEU A 360 24.23 -19.68 13.99
C LEU A 360 25.74 -19.99 14.12
N GLU A 361 26.37 -20.56 13.10
CA GLU A 361 27.83 -20.77 13.08
C GLU A 361 28.59 -19.44 13.06
N GLY A 362 28.14 -18.47 12.27
CA GLY A 362 28.70 -17.13 12.21
C GLY A 362 28.60 -16.38 13.55
N LEU A 363 27.44 -16.45 14.19
CA LEU A 363 27.17 -15.86 15.50
C LEU A 363 28.00 -16.54 16.61
N GLY A 364 28.08 -17.88 16.59
CA GLY A 364 28.85 -18.64 17.58
C GLY A 364 30.36 -18.38 17.54
N ARG A 365 30.91 -18.05 16.36
CA ARG A 365 32.31 -17.66 16.14
C ARG A 365 32.62 -16.19 16.50
N GLY A 366 31.59 -15.39 16.83
CA GLY A 366 31.76 -14.00 17.28
C GLY A 366 31.76 -12.94 16.17
N GLY A 367 31.27 -13.27 14.97
CA GLY A 367 31.26 -12.35 13.81
C GLY A 367 32.66 -12.06 13.26
N LYS A 368 32.83 -12.11 11.94
CA LYS A 368 34.04 -11.54 11.33
C LYS A 368 33.99 -10.04 11.58
N SER A 369 34.95 -9.50 12.34
CA SER A 369 35.11 -8.06 12.53
C SER A 369 35.13 -7.36 11.16
N PRO A 370 34.17 -6.49 10.83
CA PRO A 370 34.35 -5.56 9.74
C PRO A 370 35.21 -4.41 10.25
N VAL A 371 36.16 -4.01 9.43
CA VAL A 371 36.93 -2.75 9.39
C VAL A 371 36.44 -1.67 10.39
N PRO A 372 37.36 -1.02 11.15
CA PRO A 372 37.02 -0.04 12.18
C PRO A 372 36.29 1.16 11.55
N GLY A 373 34.97 1.24 11.71
CA GLY A 373 34.21 2.35 11.17
C GLY A 373 32.76 2.50 11.66
N THR A 374 32.01 1.42 11.92
CA THR A 374 30.53 1.58 12.02
C THR A 374 29.79 0.71 13.05
N ARG A 375 30.45 0.18 14.08
CA ARG A 375 29.74 -0.46 15.22
C ARG A 375 30.23 0.04 16.57
N SER A 376 29.95 1.31 16.87
CA SER A 376 30.21 1.93 18.17
C SER A 376 28.98 1.95 19.11
N SER A 377 28.03 1.01 18.99
CA SER A 377 26.83 1.02 19.87
C SER A 377 26.30 -0.33 20.39
N LEU A 378 26.89 -1.48 20.04
CA LEU A 378 26.40 -2.75 20.58
C LEU A 378 27.07 -3.06 21.93
N ASN A 379 26.25 -3.24 22.98
CA ASN A 379 26.73 -3.64 24.30
C ASN A 379 27.54 -4.96 24.18
N PRO A 380 28.83 -4.97 24.57
CA PRO A 380 29.69 -6.16 24.47
C PRO A 380 29.11 -7.40 25.16
N GLU A 381 28.35 -7.21 26.24
CA GLU A 381 27.69 -8.30 26.97
C GLU A 381 26.60 -8.97 26.13
N HIS A 382 25.84 -8.19 25.36
CA HIS A 382 24.78 -8.70 24.51
C HIS A 382 25.34 -9.57 23.37
N VAL A 383 26.44 -9.12 22.74
CA VAL A 383 27.11 -9.89 21.67
C VAL A 383 27.64 -11.22 22.21
N LYS A 384 28.20 -11.22 23.42
CA LYS A 384 28.66 -12.45 24.09
C LYS A 384 27.49 -13.40 24.37
N LYS A 385 26.38 -12.88 24.91
CA LYS A 385 25.16 -13.65 25.20
C LYS A 385 24.59 -14.32 23.95
N VAL A 386 24.43 -13.57 22.86
CA VAL A 386 23.93 -14.10 21.57
C VAL A 386 24.88 -15.17 21.02
N GLY A 387 26.19 -14.96 21.09
CA GLY A 387 27.17 -15.95 20.66
C GLY A 387 27.13 -17.24 21.49
N GLU A 388 26.89 -17.15 22.80
CA GLU A 388 26.69 -18.31 23.67
C GLU A 388 25.39 -19.06 23.33
N SER A 389 24.27 -18.35 23.17
CA SER A 389 23.00 -18.93 22.72
C SER A 389 23.14 -19.65 21.37
N ALA A 390 23.84 -19.05 20.40
CA ALA A 390 24.09 -19.67 19.10
C ALA A 390 24.89 -20.97 19.22
N ARG A 391 25.92 -21.02 20.09
CA ARG A 391 26.67 -22.26 20.36
C ARG A 391 25.80 -23.32 21.03
N MET A 392 24.93 -22.92 21.96
CA MET A 392 23.98 -23.85 22.60
C MET A 392 23.02 -24.45 21.58
N ALA A 393 22.46 -23.61 20.69
CA ALA A 393 21.59 -24.06 19.61
C ALA A 393 22.29 -25.03 18.65
N LEU A 394 23.51 -24.72 18.21
CA LEU A 394 24.30 -25.62 17.36
C LEU A 394 24.61 -26.95 18.05
N ASN A 395 24.99 -26.93 19.32
CA ASN A 395 25.23 -28.16 20.09
C ASN A 395 23.95 -28.98 20.26
N PHE A 396 22.80 -28.32 20.39
CA PHE A 396 21.50 -28.97 20.44
C PHE A 396 21.14 -29.63 19.10
N LEU A 397 21.35 -28.94 17.98
CA LEU A 397 21.07 -29.41 16.61
C LEU A 397 22.05 -30.50 16.13
N LYS A 398 23.28 -30.53 16.66
CA LYS A 398 24.25 -31.62 16.39
C LYS A 398 23.83 -32.96 16.98
N LYS A 399 23.04 -32.97 18.04
CA LYS A 399 22.45 -34.20 18.57
C LYS A 399 21.42 -34.69 17.56
N ARG A 400 21.46 -35.98 17.18
CA ARG A 400 20.47 -36.54 16.27
C ARG A 400 19.11 -36.61 16.98
N HIS A 401 18.14 -35.89 16.41
CA HIS A 401 16.74 -35.96 16.82
C HIS A 401 15.91 -36.49 15.64
N PRO A 402 15.01 -37.46 15.84
CA PRO A 402 14.23 -38.05 14.74
C PRO A 402 13.30 -37.02 14.06
N ASN A 403 12.83 -36.03 14.81
CA ASN A 403 11.88 -35.01 14.35
C ASN A 403 12.56 -33.70 13.90
N VAL A 404 13.87 -33.71 13.66
CA VAL A 404 14.62 -32.55 13.16
C VAL A 404 15.28 -32.91 11.83
N LYS A 405 15.05 -32.09 10.81
CA LYS A 405 15.65 -32.24 9.48
C LYS A 405 16.23 -30.90 9.03
N CYS A 406 17.28 -30.94 8.23
CA CYS A 406 17.86 -29.75 7.60
C CYS A 406 17.34 -29.62 6.18
N VAL A 407 17.14 -28.41 5.70
CA VAL A 407 16.55 -28.17 4.38
C VAL A 407 17.34 -27.11 3.61
N THR A 408 17.58 -27.37 2.33
CA THR A 408 18.21 -26.38 1.45
C THR A 408 17.26 -25.30 0.95
N THR A 409 17.80 -24.22 0.41
CA THR A 409 17.00 -23.25 -0.36
C THR A 409 16.25 -23.92 -1.51
N LYS A 410 16.83 -24.95 -2.14
CA LYS A 410 16.22 -25.75 -3.22
C LYS A 410 15.21 -26.81 -2.73
N GLY A 411 14.97 -26.93 -1.42
CA GLY A 411 14.00 -27.87 -0.84
C GLY A 411 14.51 -29.30 -0.62
N ALA A 412 15.82 -29.55 -0.74
CA ALA A 412 16.40 -30.85 -0.43
C ALA A 412 16.50 -31.07 1.09
N ILE A 413 16.05 -32.23 1.57
CA ILE A 413 15.92 -32.54 3.00
C ILE A 413 17.01 -33.53 3.44
N PHE A 414 17.67 -33.22 4.56
CA PHE A 414 18.75 -34.01 5.15
C PHE A 414 18.42 -34.39 6.60
N ASN A 415 18.73 -35.62 7.00
CA ASN A 415 18.53 -36.09 8.38
C ASN A 415 19.70 -35.74 9.32
N SER A 416 20.69 -34.98 8.84
CA SER A 416 21.90 -34.67 9.58
C SER A 416 22.35 -33.24 9.32
N THR A 417 22.81 -32.57 10.37
CA THR A 417 23.39 -31.22 10.38
C THR A 417 24.89 -31.20 10.06
N THR A 418 25.50 -32.36 9.77
CA THR A 418 26.97 -32.52 9.87
C THR A 418 27.77 -31.96 8.69
N PHE A 419 27.17 -31.65 7.54
CA PHE A 419 27.92 -31.07 6.41
C PHE A 419 26.99 -30.45 5.37
N THR A 420 26.77 -29.13 5.45
CA THR A 420 25.92 -28.44 4.47
C THR A 420 26.37 -26.99 4.28
N THR A 421 27.36 -26.76 3.43
CA THR A 421 27.48 -25.48 2.72
C THR A 421 26.78 -25.64 1.39
N GLU A 422 25.81 -24.79 1.09
CA GLU A 422 25.25 -24.72 -0.26
C GLU A 422 26.21 -23.93 -1.15
N ASP A 423 26.55 -24.49 -2.32
CA ASP A 423 27.23 -23.72 -3.36
C ASP A 423 26.26 -22.67 -3.91
N ASP A 424 26.47 -21.40 -3.51
CA ASP A 424 25.79 -20.23 -4.05
C ASP A 424 26.23 -20.03 -5.51
N THR A 425 25.67 -20.80 -6.45
CA THR A 425 25.85 -20.58 -7.89
C THR A 425 25.29 -19.22 -8.26
N THR A 426 26.17 -18.23 -8.39
CA THR A 426 26.12 -16.91 -9.09
C THR A 426 24.86 -16.02 -9.09
N SER A 427 23.65 -16.52 -8.88
CA SER A 427 22.40 -15.75 -8.83
C SER A 427 21.85 -15.49 -7.43
N ASN A 428 22.24 -16.27 -6.41
CA ASN A 428 21.71 -16.19 -5.04
C ASN A 428 22.60 -15.44 -4.03
N CYS A 429 23.74 -14.89 -4.48
CA CYS A 429 24.69 -14.17 -3.61
C CYS A 429 24.12 -12.83 -3.09
N VAL A 430 23.10 -12.28 -3.77
CA VAL A 430 22.45 -11.00 -3.42
C VAL A 430 21.24 -11.19 -2.49
N ALA A 431 20.70 -12.42 -2.37
CA ALA A 431 19.52 -12.68 -1.55
C ALA A 431 19.85 -12.61 -0.05
N LYS A 432 19.04 -11.87 0.72
CA LYS A 432 19.17 -11.81 2.18
C LYS A 432 18.82 -13.16 2.77
N ASN A 433 19.33 -13.44 3.98
CA ASN A 433 19.06 -14.72 4.64
C ASN A 433 17.57 -14.95 4.89
N ASP A 434 16.79 -13.90 5.17
CA ASP A 434 15.32 -13.93 5.21
C ASP A 434 14.69 -14.43 3.92
N ASP A 435 15.20 -13.98 2.76
CA ASP A 435 14.70 -14.40 1.45
C ASP A 435 15.04 -15.88 1.22
N LYS A 436 16.22 -16.32 1.64
CA LYS A 436 16.62 -17.74 1.59
C LYS A 436 15.69 -18.62 2.46
N ILE A 437 15.31 -18.17 3.66
CA ILE A 437 14.35 -18.88 4.53
C ILE A 437 12.97 -18.97 3.87
N LEU A 438 12.49 -17.88 3.29
CA LEU A 438 11.20 -17.85 2.61
C LEU A 438 11.17 -18.77 1.38
N ILE A 439 12.22 -18.73 0.56
CA ILE A 439 12.38 -19.61 -0.61
C ILE A 439 12.38 -21.08 -0.17
N THR A 440 13.04 -21.42 0.94
CA THR A 440 12.96 -22.76 1.53
C THR A 440 11.52 -23.15 1.87
N CYS A 441 10.74 -22.26 2.49
CA CYS A 441 9.34 -22.53 2.83
C CYS A 441 8.46 -22.76 1.58
N LEU A 442 8.67 -21.96 0.54
CA LEU A 442 7.93 -22.07 -0.72
C LEU A 442 8.24 -23.38 -1.44
N ASN A 443 9.51 -23.76 -1.51
CA ASN A 443 9.91 -25.01 -2.15
C ASN A 443 9.43 -26.24 -1.38
N LEU A 444 9.52 -26.22 -0.05
CA LEU A 444 8.90 -27.26 0.79
C LEU A 444 7.39 -27.37 0.56
N SER A 445 6.72 -26.23 0.36
CA SER A 445 5.27 -26.22 0.11
C SER A 445 4.90 -26.82 -1.22
N LYS A 446 5.73 -26.64 -2.25
CA LYS A 446 5.54 -27.32 -3.55
C LYS A 446 5.76 -28.83 -3.45
N THR A 447 6.70 -29.27 -2.60
CA THR A 447 7.02 -30.69 -2.43
C THR A 447 5.97 -31.46 -1.62
N HIS A 448 5.32 -30.79 -0.66
CA HIS A 448 4.39 -31.43 0.28
C HIS A 448 2.93 -30.99 0.14
N GLY A 449 2.65 -29.92 -0.62
CA GLY A 449 1.29 -29.44 -0.88
C GLY A 449 0.58 -30.27 -1.94
N LYS A 450 -0.72 -30.49 -1.76
CA LYS A 450 -1.62 -30.90 -2.83
C LYS A 450 -2.23 -29.61 -3.40
N GLU A 451 -1.72 -29.13 -4.52
CA GLU A 451 -2.42 -28.10 -5.27
C GLU A 451 -3.50 -28.79 -6.11
N GLN A 452 -4.77 -28.62 -5.74
CA GLN A 452 -5.87 -28.97 -6.64
C GLN A 452 -6.08 -27.79 -7.59
N THR A 453 -5.83 -28.01 -8.87
CA THR A 453 -6.22 -27.08 -9.93
C THR A 453 -7.73 -27.03 -9.96
N SER A 454 -8.32 -25.89 -9.61
CA SER A 454 -9.76 -25.69 -9.69
C SER A 454 -10.24 -25.81 -11.14
N THR A 455 -11.34 -26.53 -11.32
CA THR A 455 -12.21 -26.39 -12.49
C THR A 455 -12.85 -25.01 -12.49
N ASP A 456 -13.14 -24.50 -13.69
CA ASP A 456 -13.59 -23.13 -13.97
C ASP A 456 -14.68 -22.65 -12.97
N GLY A 457 -14.38 -21.61 -12.20
CA GLY A 457 -15.33 -20.93 -11.30
C GLY A 457 -15.23 -21.25 -9.80
N GLU A 458 -14.42 -22.20 -9.35
CA GLU A 458 -14.25 -22.49 -7.90
C GLU A 458 -12.95 -21.92 -7.30
N PRO A 459 -12.97 -21.50 -6.02
CA PRO A 459 -11.77 -21.03 -5.32
C PRO A 459 -10.62 -22.04 -5.38
N ARG A 460 -9.39 -21.56 -5.59
CA ARG A 460 -8.18 -22.39 -5.56
C ARG A 460 -7.95 -22.82 -4.12
N GLN A 461 -8.14 -24.11 -3.84
CA GLN A 461 -7.91 -24.67 -2.52
C GLN A 461 -6.42 -25.07 -2.37
N LEU A 462 -5.70 -24.37 -1.50
CA LEU A 462 -4.31 -24.66 -1.17
C LEU A 462 -4.23 -25.41 0.16
N PHE A 463 -3.64 -26.59 0.13
CA PHE A 463 -3.31 -27.33 1.35
C PHE A 463 -1.87 -27.04 1.76
N ARG A 464 -1.68 -26.44 2.94
CA ARG A 464 -0.36 -26.07 3.46
C ARG A 464 -0.05 -26.86 4.73
N GLU A 465 0.94 -27.74 4.65
CA GLU A 465 1.44 -28.49 5.81
C GLU A 465 2.58 -27.78 6.57
N ILE A 466 3.02 -26.63 6.06
CA ILE A 466 4.20 -25.91 6.55
C ILE A 466 3.79 -24.63 7.26
N VAL A 467 4.44 -24.35 8.38
CA VAL A 467 4.31 -23.10 9.12
C VAL A 467 5.70 -22.53 9.38
N LEU A 468 5.90 -21.28 8.98
CA LEU A 468 7.08 -20.49 9.34
C LEU A 468 6.95 -20.01 10.78
N LEU A 469 8.00 -20.20 11.58
CA LEU A 469 8.10 -19.72 12.95
C LEU A 469 9.08 -18.55 12.99
N THR A 470 8.56 -17.35 13.28
CA THR A 470 9.38 -16.14 13.36
C THR A 470 8.66 -15.08 14.19
N ASP A 471 9.43 -14.34 14.97
CA ASP A 471 8.98 -13.13 15.67
C ASP A 471 9.34 -11.85 14.86
N ASP A 472 10.05 -12.01 13.72
CA ASP A 472 10.44 -10.90 12.85
C ASP A 472 9.26 -10.41 12.00
N ARG A 473 8.91 -9.13 12.17
CA ARG A 473 7.79 -8.50 11.48
C ARG A 473 7.97 -8.48 9.97
N ASN A 474 9.18 -8.26 9.45
CA ASN A 474 9.46 -8.17 8.02
C ASN A 474 9.36 -9.55 7.38
N LEU A 475 9.98 -10.56 7.97
CA LEU A 475 9.89 -11.94 7.47
C LEU A 475 8.45 -12.45 7.53
N ARG A 476 7.69 -12.09 8.57
CA ARG A 476 6.26 -12.41 8.70
C ARG A 476 5.42 -11.81 7.56
N VAL A 477 5.65 -10.55 7.19
CA VAL A 477 4.94 -9.90 6.06
C VAL A 477 5.28 -10.60 4.75
N LYS A 478 6.57 -10.90 4.51
CA LYS A 478 7.00 -11.61 3.30
C LYS A 478 6.36 -13.00 3.19
N ALA A 479 6.28 -13.75 4.28
CA ALA A 479 5.63 -15.07 4.31
C ALA A 479 4.14 -15.01 3.96
N LEU A 480 3.40 -14.08 4.57
CA LEU A 480 1.97 -13.89 4.28
C LEU A 480 1.72 -13.49 2.82
N SER A 481 2.55 -12.62 2.25
CA SER A 481 2.43 -12.20 0.84
C SER A 481 2.67 -13.33 -0.17
N SER A 482 3.28 -14.43 0.26
CA SER A 482 3.59 -15.60 -0.57
C SER A 482 2.75 -16.84 -0.18
N ASP A 483 1.61 -16.64 0.49
CA ASP A 483 0.69 -17.69 0.97
C ASP A 483 1.36 -18.75 1.86
N VAL A 484 2.39 -18.36 2.63
CA VAL A 484 3.06 -19.21 3.63
C VAL A 484 2.49 -18.92 5.02
N PRO A 485 1.85 -19.90 5.68
CA PRO A 485 1.40 -19.74 7.06
C PRO A 485 2.54 -19.38 8.00
N VAL A 486 2.31 -18.42 8.90
CA VAL A 486 3.34 -17.93 9.82
C VAL A 486 2.77 -17.68 11.21
N ARG A 487 3.54 -18.04 12.26
CA ARG A 487 3.21 -17.84 13.67
C ARG A 487 4.44 -17.55 14.50
N GLU A 488 4.26 -16.82 15.59
CA GLU A 488 5.26 -16.70 16.65
C GLU A 488 5.33 -18.05 17.39
N LEU A 489 6.53 -18.47 17.79
CA LEU A 489 6.73 -19.78 18.43
C LEU A 489 5.91 -19.94 19.74
N PRO A 490 5.85 -18.95 20.64
CA PRO A 490 4.98 -19.01 21.82
C PRO A 490 3.51 -19.27 21.49
N ASP A 491 2.98 -18.57 20.48
CA ASP A 491 1.60 -18.68 20.06
C ASP A 491 1.31 -20.03 19.40
N PHE A 492 2.25 -20.53 18.60
CA PHE A 492 2.16 -21.85 18.01
C PHE A 492 2.08 -22.94 19.08
N MET A 493 2.91 -22.88 20.12
CA MET A 493 2.87 -23.86 21.22
C MET A 493 1.54 -23.83 21.97
N LYS A 494 0.99 -22.65 22.22
CA LYS A 494 -0.33 -22.51 22.86
C LYS A 494 -1.43 -23.11 22.00
N TRP A 495 -1.40 -22.87 20.69
CA TRP A 495 -2.33 -23.46 19.73
C TRP A 495 -2.20 -24.99 19.65
N ALA A 496 -0.97 -25.50 19.68
CA ALA A 496 -0.66 -26.92 19.63
C ALA A 496 -0.91 -27.67 20.96
N GLY A 497 -1.29 -26.97 22.04
CA GLY A 497 -1.45 -27.58 23.37
C GLY A 497 -0.13 -28.06 23.99
N LEU A 498 0.99 -27.44 23.63
CA LEU A 498 2.35 -27.77 24.09
C LEU A 498 2.90 -26.76 25.12
N GLY A 499 2.13 -25.70 25.44
CA GLY A 499 2.53 -24.54 26.24
C GLY A 499 2.20 -24.61 27.71
#